data_AF-A0AAJ6W0M3-F1
#
_entry.id   AF-A0AAJ6W0M3-F1
#
_cell.length_a   1.000
_cell.length_b   1.000
_cell.length_c   1.000
_cell.angle_alpha   90.00
_cell.angle_beta   90.00
_cell.angle_gamma   90.00
#
_symmetry.space_group_name_H-M   'P 1'
#
loop_
_entity.id
_entity.type
_entity.pdbx_description
1 polymer ?
#
loop_
_entity_poly.entity_id
_entity_poly.type
_entity_poly.pdbx_seq_one_letter_code
_entity_poly.pdbx_strand_id
1 'polypeptide(L)'
;MNARHNKFEFTLEGRQVQEAVTGLFHTLLFFRSTGKYHYNENGSSYGIGTIGFEDVTCDFVDFTYVRASSDELNRDISQDVALFSNALRSTEGTGGVQEGQIQLEFYQKKKWRWPFTYESIPWEIWIMKVNIVNLPNESERQKHRCTAGEELAEAVCSVASAMNRNEFVPRARLREDLDLIFETKYPDIQPYLFKVAYQTNLEPTSPSIPSAVRRIFRDTFAL
;
A
#
# COMPACT_ATOMS: atom_id res chain seq x y z
N MET A 1 17.92 -2.50 12.10
CA MET A 1 16.58 -2.11 12.60
C MET A 1 15.61 -3.04 11.94
N ASN A 2 14.81 -3.76 12.72
CA ASN A 2 13.88 -4.73 12.16
C ASN A 2 12.66 -3.97 11.62
N ALA A 3 12.20 -4.31 10.43
CA ALA A 3 10.97 -3.77 9.90
C ALA A 3 9.80 -4.20 10.78
N ARG A 4 8.83 -3.29 10.99
CA ARG A 4 7.58 -3.63 11.67
C ARG A 4 6.66 -4.34 10.69
N HIS A 5 5.92 -5.33 11.17
CA HIS A 5 4.95 -6.06 10.37
C HIS A 5 3.58 -5.98 11.02
N ASN A 6 2.59 -5.55 10.24
CA ASN A 6 1.18 -5.55 10.62
C ASN A 6 0.41 -6.36 9.58
N LYS A 7 -0.56 -7.16 10.03
CA LYS A 7 -1.33 -8.05 9.17
C LYS A 7 -2.82 -7.88 9.43
N PHE A 8 -3.58 -7.78 8.36
CA PHE A 8 -5.03 -7.91 8.35
C PHE A 8 -5.40 -9.12 7.50
N GLU A 9 -6.51 -9.76 7.86
CA GLU A 9 -7.08 -10.86 7.10
C GLU A 9 -8.56 -10.57 6.87
N PHE A 10 -8.96 -10.57 5.61
CA PHE A 10 -10.32 -10.28 5.19
C PHE A 10 -10.86 -11.43 4.35
N THR A 11 -12.17 -11.62 4.48
CA THR A 11 -12.93 -12.56 3.67
C THR A 11 -13.89 -11.74 2.82
N LEU A 12 -13.66 -11.71 1.51
CA LEU A 12 -14.29 -10.74 0.60
C LEU A 12 -14.89 -11.43 -0.62
N GLU A 13 -15.92 -10.85 -1.20
CA GLU A 13 -16.31 -11.17 -2.58
C GLU A 13 -15.32 -10.54 -3.58
N GLY A 14 -15.08 -11.18 -4.74
CA GLY A 14 -14.11 -10.72 -5.74
C GLY A 14 -14.23 -9.24 -6.11
N ARG A 15 -15.45 -8.70 -6.24
CA ARG A 15 -15.70 -7.28 -6.57
C ARG A 15 -15.34 -6.29 -5.45
N GLN A 16 -15.28 -6.74 -4.20
CA GLN A 16 -14.96 -5.91 -3.03
C GLN A 16 -13.46 -5.72 -2.84
N VAL A 17 -12.64 -6.60 -3.43
CA VAL A 17 -11.19 -6.63 -3.22
C VAL A 17 -10.52 -5.30 -3.54
N GLN A 18 -10.84 -4.71 -4.69
CA GLN A 18 -10.20 -3.46 -5.11
C GLN A 18 -10.50 -2.32 -4.14
N GLU A 19 -11.76 -2.18 -3.72
CA GLU A 19 -12.20 -1.13 -2.80
C GLU A 19 -11.62 -1.32 -1.40
N ALA A 20 -11.67 -2.54 -0.87
CA ALA A 20 -11.14 -2.86 0.45
C ALA A 20 -9.63 -2.60 0.55
N VAL A 21 -8.86 -3.08 -0.43
CA VAL A 21 -7.40 -2.88 -0.46
C VAL A 21 -7.07 -1.41 -0.67
N THR A 22 -7.74 -0.75 -1.61
CA THR A 22 -7.50 0.67 -1.93
C THR A 22 -7.82 1.56 -0.73
N GLY A 23 -8.94 1.32 -0.04
CA GLY A 23 -9.33 2.09 1.13
C GLY A 23 -8.31 1.98 2.27
N LEU A 24 -7.81 0.78 2.54
CA LEU A 24 -6.79 0.58 3.56
C LEU A 24 -5.43 1.16 3.15
N PHE A 25 -5.01 1.00 1.89
CA PHE A 25 -3.73 1.54 1.41
C PHE A 25 -3.72 3.06 1.38
N HIS A 26 -4.81 3.70 0.95
CA HIS A 26 -4.92 5.15 1.01
C HIS A 26 -4.94 5.67 2.44
N THR A 27 -5.60 4.96 3.36
CA THR A 27 -5.53 5.30 4.80
C THR A 27 -4.08 5.28 5.29
N LEU A 28 -3.33 4.20 4.99
CA LEU A 28 -1.93 4.07 5.36
C LEU A 28 -1.05 5.17 4.76
N LEU A 29 -1.22 5.45 3.46
CA LEU A 29 -0.50 6.50 2.76
C LEU A 29 -0.83 7.87 3.30
N PHE A 30 -2.07 8.13 3.70
CA PHE A 30 -2.46 9.39 4.33
C PHE A 30 -1.68 9.64 5.63
N PHE A 31 -1.57 8.61 6.49
CA PHE A 31 -0.74 8.67 7.72
C PHE A 31 0.78 8.66 7.45
N ARG A 32 1.20 8.33 6.23
CA ARG A 32 2.61 8.20 5.83
C ARG A 32 2.99 9.15 4.71
N SER A 33 2.27 10.26 4.63
CA SER A 33 2.55 11.36 3.73
C SER A 33 2.62 12.68 4.46
N THR A 34 3.36 13.59 3.85
CA THR A 34 3.43 14.99 4.25
C THR A 34 3.24 15.86 3.03
N GLY A 35 3.01 17.16 3.24
CA GLY A 35 3.10 18.13 2.15
C GLY A 35 4.51 18.19 1.58
N LYS A 36 4.62 18.76 0.37
CA LYS A 36 5.92 18.91 -0.30
C LYS A 36 6.87 19.78 0.52
N TYR A 37 8.13 19.38 0.57
CA TYR A 37 9.17 20.17 1.23
C TYR A 37 9.65 21.28 0.29
N HIS A 38 9.66 22.50 0.78
CA HIS A 38 10.18 23.67 0.08
C HIS A 38 11.38 24.23 0.85
N TYR A 39 12.58 23.84 0.43
CA TYR A 39 13.83 24.36 1.01
C TYR A 39 14.14 25.76 0.47
N ASN A 40 14.65 26.62 1.34
CA ASN A 40 15.21 27.91 0.93
C ASN A 40 16.53 27.73 0.15
N GLU A 41 17.00 28.81 -0.49
CA GLU A 41 18.17 28.79 -1.38
C GLU A 41 19.43 28.24 -0.71
N ASN A 42 19.64 28.54 0.57
CA ASN A 42 20.79 28.07 1.35
C ASN A 42 20.57 26.70 2.03
N GLY A 43 19.41 26.07 1.84
CA GLY A 43 19.07 24.75 2.39
C GLY A 43 18.97 24.67 3.92
N SER A 44 19.06 25.80 4.62
CA SER A 44 19.10 25.86 6.09
C SER A 44 17.73 25.73 6.76
N SER A 45 16.65 26.03 6.03
CA SER A 45 15.28 25.88 6.51
C SER A 45 14.34 25.43 5.40
N TYR A 46 13.22 24.82 5.79
CA TYR A 46 12.19 24.38 4.86
C TYR A 46 10.79 24.70 5.37
N GLY A 47 9.88 24.93 4.43
CA GLY A 47 8.44 24.86 4.66
C GLY A 47 7.89 23.49 4.23
N ILE A 48 6.76 23.10 4.81
CA ILE A 48 5.99 21.93 4.38
C ILE A 48 4.67 22.44 3.82
N GLY A 49 4.33 22.01 2.60
CA GLY A 49 3.05 22.34 1.96
C GLY A 49 1.85 21.72 2.68
N THR A 50 0.65 22.02 2.18
CA THR A 50 -0.60 21.42 2.66
C THR A 50 -0.95 20.17 1.86
N ILE A 51 -1.60 19.20 2.50
CA ILE A 51 -2.18 18.02 1.81
C ILE A 51 -3.70 18.24 1.70
N GLY A 52 -4.23 18.20 0.48
CA GLY A 52 -5.66 18.08 0.25
C GLY A 52 -6.16 16.66 0.52
N PHE A 53 -7.43 16.50 0.86
CA PHE A 53 -8.05 15.19 1.05
C PHE A 53 -9.47 15.16 0.49
N GLU A 54 -9.94 13.96 0.19
CA GLU A 54 -11.28 13.70 -0.30
C GLU A 54 -11.84 12.38 0.24
N ASP A 55 -13.17 12.34 0.40
CA ASP A 55 -13.92 11.15 0.78
C ASP A 55 -14.21 10.31 -0.47
N VAL A 56 -14.01 8.99 -0.36
CA VAL A 56 -14.30 8.04 -1.43
C VAL A 56 -15.28 6.99 -0.90
N THR A 57 -16.50 7.03 -1.41
CA THR A 57 -17.54 6.04 -1.12
C THR A 57 -17.35 4.80 -1.98
N CYS A 58 -17.36 3.63 -1.34
CA CYS A 58 -17.28 2.34 -2.02
C CYS A 58 -18.66 1.93 -2.57
N ASP A 59 -18.68 1.31 -3.76
CA ASP A 59 -19.88 0.82 -4.42
C ASP A 59 -20.25 -0.60 -3.94
N PHE A 60 -19.25 -1.42 -3.62
CA PHE A 60 -19.42 -2.84 -3.28
C PHE A 60 -19.16 -3.18 -1.80
N VAL A 61 -18.74 -2.20 -1.01
CA VAL A 61 -18.60 -2.32 0.45
C VAL A 61 -19.30 -1.13 1.09
N ASP A 62 -19.99 -1.34 2.22
CA ASP A 62 -20.68 -0.24 2.90
C ASP A 62 -19.67 0.55 3.75
N PHE A 63 -18.78 1.27 3.05
CA PHE A 63 -17.62 1.92 3.61
C PHE A 63 -17.28 3.19 2.82
N THR A 64 -16.72 4.18 3.52
CA THR A 64 -16.17 5.39 2.91
C THR A 64 -14.81 5.64 3.56
N TYR A 65 -13.79 5.88 2.76
CA TYR A 65 -12.45 6.16 3.24
C TYR A 65 -11.97 7.54 2.79
N VAL A 66 -11.03 8.09 3.54
CA VAL A 66 -10.35 9.33 3.17
C VAL A 66 -9.07 8.98 2.43
N ARG A 67 -8.78 9.68 1.33
CA ARG A 67 -7.48 9.66 0.67
C ARG A 67 -6.94 11.06 0.48
N ALA A 68 -5.63 11.15 0.26
CA ALA A 68 -5.04 12.40 -0.20
C ALA A 68 -5.52 12.72 -1.62
N SER A 69 -5.71 14.01 -1.91
CA SER A 69 -6.13 14.53 -3.21
C SER A 69 -5.00 14.53 -4.24
N SER A 70 -4.46 13.34 -4.52
CA SER A 70 -3.36 13.08 -5.45
C SER A 70 -3.76 12.08 -6.51
N ASP A 71 -4.06 12.56 -7.72
CA ASP A 71 -4.48 11.69 -8.84
C ASP A 71 -3.36 10.74 -9.29
N GLU A 72 -2.11 11.19 -9.23
CA GLU A 72 -0.97 10.36 -9.62
C GLU A 72 -0.70 9.23 -8.63
N LEU A 73 -0.76 9.52 -7.33
CA LEU A 73 -0.65 8.50 -6.29
C LEU A 73 -1.84 7.53 -6.37
N ASN A 74 -3.05 8.06 -6.56
CA ASN A 74 -4.24 7.24 -6.71
C ASN A 74 -4.12 6.28 -7.91
N ARG A 75 -3.73 6.80 -9.08
CA ARG A 75 -3.51 5.99 -10.28
C ARG A 75 -2.49 4.87 -10.04
N ASP A 76 -1.35 5.20 -9.43
CA ASP A 76 -0.28 4.23 -9.16
C ASP A 76 -0.77 3.11 -8.21
N ILE A 77 -1.47 3.47 -7.13
CA ILE A 77 -2.04 2.49 -6.19
C ILE A 77 -3.15 1.66 -6.84
N SER A 78 -4.09 2.29 -7.55
CA SER A 78 -5.17 1.58 -8.24
C SER A 78 -4.63 0.59 -9.26
N GLN A 79 -3.53 0.92 -9.96
CA GLN A 79 -2.88 0.01 -10.90
C GLN A 79 -2.35 -1.24 -10.18
N ASP A 80 -1.59 -1.08 -9.10
CA ASP A 80 -1.03 -2.21 -8.35
C ASP A 80 -2.13 -3.09 -7.72
N VAL A 81 -3.18 -2.46 -7.17
CA VAL A 81 -4.34 -3.16 -6.59
C VAL A 81 -5.14 -3.89 -7.66
N ALA A 82 -5.32 -3.29 -8.85
CA ALA A 82 -6.01 -3.94 -9.97
C ALA A 82 -5.24 -5.18 -10.45
N LEU A 83 -3.90 -5.11 -10.53
CA LEU A 83 -3.07 -6.26 -10.89
C LEU A 83 -3.21 -7.41 -9.89
N PHE A 84 -3.16 -7.10 -8.59
CA PHE A 84 -3.42 -8.09 -7.54
C PHE A 84 -4.82 -8.71 -7.66
N SER A 85 -5.84 -7.86 -7.77
CA SER A 85 -7.24 -8.31 -7.80
C SER A 85 -7.55 -9.16 -9.04
N ASN A 86 -6.97 -8.82 -10.19
CA ASN A 86 -7.10 -9.62 -11.41
C ASN A 86 -6.37 -10.95 -11.29
N ALA A 87 -5.15 -10.95 -10.71
CA ALA A 87 -4.41 -12.19 -10.47
C ALA A 87 -5.15 -13.12 -9.51
N LEU A 88 -5.76 -12.57 -8.46
CA LEU A 88 -6.53 -13.33 -7.49
C LEU A 88 -7.77 -13.97 -8.12
N ARG A 89 -8.49 -13.24 -8.97
CA ARG A 89 -9.65 -13.75 -9.72
C ARG A 89 -9.29 -14.71 -10.85
N SER A 90 -8.10 -14.61 -11.43
CA SER A 90 -7.66 -15.54 -12.49
C SER A 90 -7.48 -16.98 -12.00
N THR A 91 -7.56 -17.22 -10.69
CA THR A 91 -7.59 -18.56 -10.08
C THR A 91 -9.00 -19.18 -10.07
N GLU A 92 -10.04 -18.41 -10.43
CA GLU A 92 -11.44 -18.87 -10.52
C GLU A 92 -11.54 -20.07 -11.49
N GLY A 93 -12.04 -21.20 -11.00
CA GLY A 93 -12.26 -22.42 -11.80
C GLY A 93 -11.21 -23.52 -11.65
N THR A 94 -10.12 -23.29 -10.92
CA THR A 94 -9.07 -24.31 -10.66
C THR A 94 -9.39 -25.26 -9.49
N GLY A 95 -10.53 -25.07 -8.82
CA GLY A 95 -10.95 -25.89 -7.67
C GLY A 95 -10.13 -25.65 -6.39
N GLY A 96 -9.14 -24.76 -6.42
CA GLY A 96 -8.33 -24.36 -5.27
C GLY A 96 -8.96 -23.23 -4.45
N VAL A 97 -8.47 -23.06 -3.21
CA VAL A 97 -8.81 -21.90 -2.36
C VAL A 97 -8.30 -20.63 -3.01
N GLN A 98 -9.21 -19.70 -3.24
CA GLN A 98 -8.92 -18.42 -3.87
C GLN A 98 -8.44 -17.41 -2.82
N GLU A 99 -7.18 -17.53 -2.43
CA GLU A 99 -6.55 -16.62 -1.48
C GLU A 99 -5.28 -15.97 -2.05
N GLY A 100 -4.98 -14.80 -1.50
CA GLY A 100 -3.77 -14.07 -1.82
C GLY A 100 -3.45 -13.05 -0.74
N GLN A 101 -2.28 -12.44 -0.84
CA GLN A 101 -1.86 -11.35 0.01
C GLN A 101 -1.26 -10.23 -0.81
N ILE A 102 -1.57 -9.00 -0.42
CA ILE A 102 -0.96 -7.79 -0.95
C ILE A 102 -0.35 -7.02 0.22
N GLN A 103 0.81 -6.40 -0.01
CA GLN A 103 1.51 -5.65 1.02
C GLN A 103 1.92 -4.27 0.55
N LEU A 104 1.85 -3.31 1.45
CA LEU A 104 2.42 -1.98 1.32
C LEU A 104 3.66 -1.91 2.23
N GLU A 105 4.83 -1.78 1.62
CA GLU A 105 6.12 -1.70 2.31
C GLU A 105 6.67 -0.28 2.23
N PHE A 106 6.91 0.35 3.38
CA PHE A 106 7.66 1.58 3.50
C PHE A 106 9.13 1.29 3.76
N TYR A 107 10.01 1.98 3.03
CA TYR A 107 11.44 1.78 3.09
C TYR A 107 12.22 3.10 3.09
N GLN A 108 13.53 3.02 3.30
CA GLN A 108 14.47 4.11 3.07
C GLN A 108 15.63 3.59 2.22
N LYS A 109 16.22 4.46 1.39
CA LYS A 109 17.42 4.12 0.62
C LYS A 109 18.64 4.40 1.46
N LYS A 110 19.54 3.42 1.57
CA LYS A 110 20.85 3.59 2.20
C LYS A 110 21.94 3.48 1.14
N LYS A 111 22.88 4.43 1.15
CA LYS A 111 24.09 4.37 0.31
C LYS A 111 24.91 3.13 0.72
N TRP A 112 25.12 2.22 -0.24
CA TRP A 112 25.95 1.03 -0.03
C TRP A 112 27.44 1.38 -0.20
N ARG A 113 28.33 0.44 0.15
CA ARG A 113 29.79 0.64 0.13
C ARG A 113 30.37 0.91 -1.26
N TRP A 114 29.62 0.62 -2.33
CA TRP A 114 29.98 0.93 -3.71
C TRP A 114 29.30 2.23 -4.16
N PRO A 115 30.02 3.16 -4.83
CA PRO A 115 29.41 4.34 -5.44
C PRO A 115 28.20 3.94 -6.30
N PHE A 116 27.12 4.69 -6.19
CA PHE A 116 25.89 4.56 -7.01
C PHE A 116 24.97 3.35 -6.74
N THR A 117 25.23 2.55 -5.70
CA THR A 117 24.30 1.47 -5.30
C THR A 117 23.53 1.86 -4.04
N TYR A 118 22.20 1.80 -4.14
CA TYR A 118 21.29 2.04 -3.01
C TYR A 118 20.61 0.75 -2.60
N GLU A 119 20.65 0.47 -1.30
CA GLU A 119 19.89 -0.63 -0.70
C GLU A 119 18.56 -0.09 -0.17
N SER A 120 17.45 -0.75 -0.51
CA SER A 120 16.13 -0.46 0.05
C SER A 120 15.98 -1.18 1.38
N ILE A 121 15.91 -0.43 2.48
CA ILE A 121 15.79 -0.97 3.83
C ILE A 121 14.36 -0.75 4.33
N PRO A 122 13.54 -1.80 4.43
CA PRO A 122 12.18 -1.68 4.96
C PRO A 122 12.20 -1.29 6.43
N TRP A 123 11.24 -0.48 6.84
CA TRP A 123 11.03 -0.10 8.24
C TRP A 123 9.57 -0.35 8.70
N GLU A 124 8.63 -0.51 7.77
CA GLU A 124 7.24 -0.82 8.07
C GLU A 124 6.57 -1.55 6.90
N ILE A 125 5.88 -2.65 7.19
CA ILE A 125 5.23 -3.52 6.21
C ILE A 125 3.81 -3.80 6.70
N TRP A 126 2.83 -3.50 5.85
CA TRP A 126 1.42 -3.75 6.08
C TRP A 126 0.93 -4.80 5.10
N ILE A 127 0.42 -5.92 5.60
CA ILE A 127 0.00 -7.06 4.80
C ILE A 127 -1.51 -7.22 4.92
N MET A 128 -2.20 -7.28 3.78
CA MET A 128 -3.61 -7.63 3.69
C MET A 128 -3.73 -9.00 3.05
N LYS A 129 -4.13 -10.00 3.84
CA LYS A 129 -4.52 -11.31 3.34
C LYS A 129 -5.99 -11.27 2.94
N VAL A 130 -6.31 -11.79 1.77
CA VAL A 130 -7.66 -11.80 1.20
C VAL A 130 -8.04 -13.23 0.85
N ASN A 131 -9.14 -13.69 1.41
CA ASN A 131 -9.81 -14.94 1.06
C ASN A 131 -11.06 -14.59 0.23
N ILE A 132 -11.21 -15.15 -0.97
CA ILE A 132 -12.38 -14.90 -1.82
C ILE A 132 -13.52 -15.84 -1.46
N VAL A 133 -14.73 -15.29 -1.36
CA VAL A 133 -15.97 -16.05 -1.18
C VAL A 133 -16.91 -15.86 -2.35
N ASN A 134 -17.68 -16.91 -2.62
CA ASN A 134 -18.81 -16.88 -3.54
C ASN A 134 -20.10 -16.86 -2.74
N LEU A 135 -20.88 -15.78 -2.89
CA LEU A 135 -22.14 -15.61 -2.16
C LEU A 135 -23.30 -16.13 -3.00
N PRO A 136 -24.21 -16.94 -2.42
CA PRO A 136 -25.21 -17.69 -3.18
C PRO A 136 -26.36 -16.82 -3.71
N ASN A 137 -26.61 -15.65 -3.13
CA ASN A 137 -27.72 -14.78 -3.51
C ASN A 137 -27.49 -13.32 -3.05
N GLU A 138 -28.39 -12.42 -3.47
CA GLU A 138 -28.31 -10.98 -3.16
C GLU A 138 -28.49 -10.67 -1.67
N SER A 139 -29.30 -11.44 -0.94
CA SER A 139 -29.52 -11.21 0.50
C SER A 139 -28.22 -11.41 1.29
N GLU A 140 -27.50 -12.51 1.02
CA GLU A 140 -26.19 -12.77 1.62
C GLU A 140 -25.14 -11.75 1.18
N ARG A 141 -25.22 -11.28 -0.07
CA ARG A 141 -24.39 -10.20 -0.60
C ARG A 141 -24.58 -8.90 0.17
N GLN A 142 -25.81 -8.49 0.46
CA GLN A 142 -26.08 -7.27 1.23
C GLN A 142 -25.58 -7.37 2.67
N LYS A 143 -25.77 -8.52 3.34
CA LYS A 143 -25.19 -8.74 4.67
C LYS A 143 -23.67 -8.66 4.65
N HIS A 144 -23.04 -9.31 3.67
CA HIS A 144 -21.59 -9.35 3.55
C HIS A 144 -20.99 -7.98 3.21
N ARG A 145 -21.69 -7.12 2.46
CA ARG A 145 -21.31 -5.71 2.24
C ARG A 145 -21.17 -4.95 3.55
N CYS A 146 -22.15 -5.09 4.45
CA CYS A 146 -22.15 -4.45 5.76
C CYS A 146 -21.01 -4.99 6.64
N THR A 147 -20.86 -6.31 6.74
CA THR A 147 -19.80 -6.94 7.54
C THR A 147 -18.41 -6.55 7.04
N ALA A 148 -18.17 -6.56 5.73
CA ALA A 148 -16.88 -6.12 5.17
C ALA A 148 -16.60 -4.64 5.47
N GLY A 149 -17.63 -3.79 5.53
CA GLY A 149 -17.51 -2.40 5.92
C GLY A 149 -17.11 -2.22 7.38
N GLU A 150 -17.72 -2.99 8.29
CA GLU A 150 -17.37 -3.02 9.71
C GLU A 150 -15.92 -3.49 9.93
N GLU A 151 -15.51 -4.58 9.27
CA GLU A 151 -14.13 -5.09 9.34
C GLU A 151 -13.11 -4.06 8.84
N LEU A 152 -13.41 -3.33 7.76
CA LEU A 152 -12.55 -2.25 7.26
C LEU A 152 -12.47 -1.07 8.23
N ALA A 153 -13.57 -0.70 8.87
CA ALA A 153 -13.59 0.35 9.88
C ALA A 153 -12.73 0.00 11.10
N GLU A 154 -12.79 -1.26 11.55
CA GLU A 154 -11.91 -1.77 12.61
C GLU A 154 -10.42 -1.77 12.18
N ALA A 155 -10.14 -2.12 10.92
CA ALA A 155 -8.79 -2.06 10.38
C ALA A 155 -8.25 -0.61 10.33
N VAL A 156 -9.08 0.37 9.95
CA VAL A 156 -8.70 1.80 9.99
C VAL A 156 -8.44 2.26 11.43
N CYS A 157 -9.27 1.87 12.40
CA CYS A 157 -9.03 2.17 13.81
C CYS A 157 -7.71 1.55 14.31
N SER A 158 -7.42 0.33 13.86
CA SER A 158 -6.18 -0.38 14.17
C SER A 158 -4.96 0.31 13.56
N VAL A 159 -5.07 0.80 12.33
CA VAL A 159 -4.05 1.64 11.67
C VAL A 159 -3.79 2.88 12.52
N ALA A 160 -4.82 3.67 12.85
CA ALA A 160 -4.68 4.88 13.65
C ALA A 160 -4.02 4.60 15.02
N SER A 161 -4.41 3.49 15.65
CA SER A 161 -3.82 3.06 16.93
C SER A 161 -2.34 2.69 16.80
N ALA A 162 -1.95 2.03 15.71
CA ALA A 162 -0.55 1.72 15.43
C ALA A 162 0.28 2.98 15.15
N MET A 163 -0.30 3.98 14.47
CA MET A 163 0.38 5.24 14.18
C MET A 163 0.75 6.06 15.43
N ASN A 164 0.01 5.88 16.51
CA ASN A 164 0.24 6.59 17.78
C ASN A 164 1.35 5.97 18.64
N ARG A 165 1.92 4.82 18.25
CA ARG A 165 3.00 4.19 19.00
C ARG A 165 4.31 4.95 18.81
N ASN A 166 5.10 5.08 19.88
CA ASN A 166 6.42 5.70 19.83
C ASN A 166 7.43 4.75 19.17
N GLU A 167 7.34 4.67 17.85
CA GLU A 167 8.13 3.76 17.04
C GLU A 167 8.92 4.56 15.99
N PHE A 168 9.94 3.92 15.42
CA PHE A 168 10.84 4.61 14.49
C PHE A 168 10.12 5.03 13.21
N VAL A 169 10.40 6.27 12.79
CA VAL A 169 10.03 6.81 11.48
C VAL A 169 11.24 7.57 10.92
N PRO A 170 11.68 7.30 9.67
CA PRO A 170 12.79 8.03 9.06
C PRO A 170 12.53 9.55 8.98
N ARG A 171 13.61 10.34 9.05
CA ARG A 171 13.55 11.80 8.95
C ARG A 171 14.62 12.31 8.00
N ALA A 172 14.22 13.13 7.03
CA ALA A 172 15.16 13.88 6.21
C ALA A 172 15.74 15.03 7.05
N ARG A 173 17.05 15.04 7.23
CA ARG A 173 17.76 16.14 7.94
C ARG A 173 18.23 17.20 6.97
N LEU A 174 18.67 16.77 5.79
CA LEU A 174 19.19 17.61 4.74
C LEU A 174 18.34 17.47 3.48
N ARG A 175 18.36 18.50 2.63
CA ARG A 175 17.68 18.49 1.32
C ARG A 175 18.14 17.32 0.44
N GLU A 176 19.44 16.99 0.49
CA GLU A 176 20.04 15.88 -0.27
C GLU A 176 19.59 14.48 0.17
N ASP A 177 19.04 14.36 1.39
CA ASP A 177 18.52 13.09 1.92
C ASP A 177 17.05 12.86 1.57
N LEU A 178 16.38 13.85 0.95
CA LEU A 178 14.93 13.82 0.76
C LEU A 178 14.50 12.61 -0.08
N ASP A 179 15.17 12.38 -1.21
CA ASP A 179 14.90 11.26 -2.14
C ASP A 179 15.31 9.89 -1.59
N LEU A 180 16.02 9.87 -0.44
CA LEU A 180 16.36 8.66 0.28
C LEU A 180 15.23 8.19 1.21
N ILE A 181 14.27 9.06 1.49
CA ILE A 181 13.25 8.84 2.51
C ILE A 181 11.84 9.02 1.96
N PHE A 182 11.65 9.98 1.05
CA PHE A 182 10.36 10.34 0.49
C PHE A 182 10.33 10.15 -1.02
N GLU A 183 9.13 9.93 -1.54
CA GLU A 183 8.83 9.97 -2.96
C GLU A 183 8.62 11.42 -3.40
N THR A 184 9.45 11.89 -4.31
CA THR A 184 9.46 13.29 -4.76
C THR A 184 8.80 13.50 -6.11
N LYS A 185 8.42 12.44 -6.82
CA LYS A 185 7.79 12.54 -8.15
C LYS A 185 6.39 13.17 -8.14
N TYR A 186 5.60 12.96 -7.08
CA TYR A 186 4.22 13.46 -7.04
C TYR A 186 4.20 14.98 -6.82
N PRO A 187 3.40 15.77 -7.54
CA PRO A 187 3.45 17.23 -7.46
C PRO A 187 2.79 17.81 -6.20
N ASP A 188 1.82 17.11 -5.63
CA ASP A 188 0.88 17.62 -4.63
C ASP A 188 1.08 17.03 -3.22
N ILE A 189 1.74 15.87 -3.15
CA ILE A 189 1.99 15.13 -1.91
C ILE A 189 3.42 14.61 -1.85
N GLN A 190 3.90 14.28 -0.65
CA GLN A 190 5.19 13.67 -0.43
C GLN A 190 5.09 12.48 0.53
N PRO A 191 4.71 11.29 0.03
CA PRO A 191 4.71 10.06 0.81
C PRO A 191 6.14 9.63 1.15
N TYR A 192 6.30 8.87 2.23
CA TYR A 192 7.51 8.07 2.41
C TYR A 192 7.71 7.15 1.20
N LEU A 193 8.95 6.78 0.91
CA LEU A 193 9.23 5.77 -0.11
C LEU A 193 8.47 4.49 0.22
N PHE A 194 7.68 4.03 -0.74
CA PHE A 194 6.85 2.85 -0.60
C PHE A 194 6.92 1.97 -1.85
N LYS A 195 6.56 0.70 -1.71
CA LYS A 195 6.29 -0.19 -2.83
C LYS A 195 5.15 -1.14 -2.48
N VAL A 196 4.41 -1.54 -3.49
CA VAL A 196 3.38 -2.57 -3.38
C VAL A 196 3.91 -3.88 -3.94
N ALA A 197 3.63 -4.98 -3.26
CA ALA A 197 3.91 -6.32 -3.75
C ALA A 197 2.75 -7.24 -3.41
N TYR A 198 2.51 -8.27 -4.23
CA TYR A 198 1.47 -9.25 -3.96
C TYR A 198 1.89 -10.67 -4.30
N GLN A 199 1.18 -11.62 -3.71
CA GLN A 199 1.30 -13.04 -3.95
C GLN A 199 -0.10 -13.65 -3.99
N THR A 200 -0.34 -14.53 -4.95
CA THR A 200 -1.57 -15.32 -5.07
C THR A 200 -1.17 -16.78 -5.12
N ASN A 201 -2.01 -17.70 -4.62
CA ASN A 201 -1.72 -19.13 -4.69
C ASN A 201 -1.63 -19.60 -6.15
N LEU A 202 -0.41 -19.68 -6.66
CA LEU A 202 -0.01 -20.44 -7.84
C LEU A 202 1.14 -21.33 -7.34
N GLU A 203 0.85 -22.58 -7.01
CA GLU A 203 1.87 -23.55 -6.60
C GLU A 203 2.72 -24.06 -7.79
N PRO A 204 3.93 -24.60 -7.53
CA PRO A 204 5.10 -24.44 -8.39
C PRO A 204 5.22 -25.51 -9.48
N THR A 205 5.47 -25.09 -10.72
CA THR A 205 6.02 -26.00 -11.73
C THR A 205 7.54 -26.08 -11.60
N SER A 206 8.03 -27.15 -10.95
CA SER A 206 9.39 -27.74 -10.99
C SER A 206 10.56 -27.06 -10.23
N PRO A 207 11.53 -27.87 -9.73
CA PRO A 207 12.56 -27.43 -8.79
C PRO A 207 13.77 -26.84 -9.51
N SER A 208 13.68 -25.57 -9.84
CA SER A 208 14.83 -24.68 -10.01
C SER A 208 14.27 -23.27 -10.11
N ILE A 209 14.83 -22.33 -9.34
CA ILE A 209 14.38 -20.95 -9.12
C ILE A 209 13.50 -20.84 -7.84
N PRO A 210 13.97 -20.13 -6.79
CA PRO A 210 13.18 -19.93 -5.58
C PRO A 210 11.97 -19.03 -5.88
N SER A 211 10.78 -19.52 -5.51
CA SER A 211 9.48 -18.83 -5.40
C SER A 211 9.41 -17.43 -6.03
N ALA A 212 8.76 -17.34 -7.19
CA ALA A 212 8.55 -16.10 -7.92
C ALA A 212 7.69 -15.11 -7.11
N VAL A 213 8.35 -14.32 -6.25
CA VAL A 213 7.81 -13.03 -5.82
C VAL A 213 7.81 -12.15 -7.06
N ARG A 214 6.64 -11.87 -7.66
CA ARG A 214 6.52 -10.77 -8.63
C ARG A 214 6.71 -9.47 -7.86
N ARG A 215 7.97 -9.09 -7.61
CA ARG A 215 8.35 -7.74 -7.23
C ARG A 215 8.19 -6.88 -8.46
N ILE A 216 7.18 -6.02 -8.49
CA ILE A 216 7.10 -4.96 -9.50
C ILE A 216 8.12 -3.90 -9.08
N PHE A 217 9.33 -3.99 -9.62
CA PHE A 217 10.31 -2.91 -9.51
C PHE A 217 9.96 -1.88 -10.57
N ARG A 218 9.48 -0.71 -10.12
CA ARG A 218 9.39 0.48 -10.97
C ARG A 218 10.77 1.13 -11.00
N ASP A 219 11.71 0.52 -11.74
CA ASP A 219 12.98 1.16 -12.08
C ASP A 219 12.68 2.27 -13.09
N THR A 220 12.63 3.51 -12.59
CA THR A 220 12.67 4.68 -13.46
C THR A 220 14.14 4.87 -13.84
N PHE A 221 14.55 4.20 -14.91
CA PHE A 221 15.71 4.62 -15.68
C PHE A 221 15.33 5.93 -16.38
N ALA A 222 15.65 7.06 -15.74
CA ALA A 222 15.89 8.31 -16.45
C ALA A 222 17.41 8.50 -16.47
N LEU A 223 17.95 8.53 -17.69
CA LEU A 223 19.32 8.88 -18.05
C LEU A 223 19.74 10.24 -17.48
#